data_AF-A0A0F4VHA0-F1
#
_entry.id   AF-A0A0F4VHA0-F1
#
_cell.length_a   1.000
_cell.length_b   1.000
_cell.length_c   1.000
_cell.angle_alpha   90.00
_cell.angle_beta   90.00
_cell.angle_gamma   90.00
#
_symmetry.space_group_name_H-M   'P 1'
#
loop_
_entity.id
_entity.type
_entity.pdbx_description
1 polymer ?
#
loop_
_entity_poly.entity_id
_entity_poly.type
_entity_poly.pdbx_seq_one_letter_code
_entity_poly.pdbx_strand_id
1 'polypeptide(L)'
;MSLSTLAKALAIPPLHKRPNALSCRHGLLACAVFMALAFGAADPALAKNGTAKPPVKGATPPFSTPTLPDPVFANPNAVHGFDITGFIQNMTLDPTNVNCPNTTDPGRYGGTVQLNGVTITVPCNTIMQMPANTLSWADFVHGGPLALNKTPPAYPSFEIHVVGNFIADKKIAGLIFVSQQSANAGNGYISRIDYTNGNIEVDSGNPSLPTIIQINDPNGRFGRPQSPDPRFSVDDANPTIHAATGYPMCVPRTISGDDTLCPQKNRPKVVTTTTTNNCRNFSQAGVTLPASGELSAPAVGQVFCSQFVMKRFSDATRTATDPDPTQQAPFEVGDFISYSGTLFKSATSGSPDFISAHTIEANVGIYTQPGTQPSYLSIGEFGVGTADPAATAIGGAAQETQDRIFLEASTTDIKTPVDIYLIDVNPSTGAQTNRWVTPFEMTGECDPAAGLAASCLGASGGITTQNLGAQPQRARIRAAKAPAGLLSQPTRTLRVVARSMCAPQLSLSQTAVDNCIQNASRLTVANGLTAGQYVAPVFEFIFPEGVKPGDPVVPNDFWHLPFIRNGEGTSTPTGVGPLEPTPW
;
A
#
# COMPACT_ATOMS: atom_id res chain seq x y z
N MET A 1 65.72 13.95 -29.51
CA MET A 1 66.60 15.10 -29.21
C MET A 1 65.72 16.30 -28.87
N SER A 2 65.97 16.93 -27.71
CA SER A 2 65.49 18.25 -27.21
C SER A 2 63.97 18.41 -26.95
N LEU A 3 63.40 18.57 -25.73
CA LEU A 3 63.55 19.61 -24.66
C LEU A 3 63.46 21.05 -25.24
N SER A 4 62.70 22.04 -24.75
CA SER A 4 61.99 22.28 -23.48
C SER A 4 61.22 23.63 -23.53
N THR A 5 60.15 23.78 -22.72
CA THR A 5 59.68 24.97 -21.96
C THR A 5 59.39 26.34 -22.62
N LEU A 6 58.18 26.89 -22.43
CA LEU A 6 57.89 28.01 -21.50
C LEU A 6 56.39 28.33 -21.39
N ALA A 7 55.93 28.67 -20.20
CA ALA A 7 54.57 29.06 -19.84
C ALA A 7 54.40 30.59 -19.77
N LYS A 8 53.21 31.15 -20.06
CA LYS A 8 52.40 31.96 -19.10
C LYS A 8 51.07 32.48 -19.68
N ALA A 9 50.02 32.20 -18.91
CA ALA A 9 48.82 32.98 -18.55
C ALA A 9 48.14 33.95 -19.55
N LEU A 10 46.86 33.68 -19.82
CA LEU A 10 45.84 34.68 -20.12
C LEU A 10 44.58 34.36 -19.31
N ALA A 11 44.08 35.39 -18.61
CA ALA A 11 42.86 35.38 -17.82
C ALA A 11 41.65 35.82 -18.68
N ILE A 12 40.47 35.26 -18.39
CA ILE A 12 39.13 35.89 -18.24
C ILE A 12 38.04 34.77 -18.33
N PRO A 13 37.02 34.76 -17.45
CA PRO A 13 35.93 33.75 -17.39
C PRO A 13 34.63 34.29 -18.07
N PRO A 14 33.40 33.75 -17.88
CA PRO A 14 32.95 32.44 -17.37
C PRO A 14 31.89 31.73 -18.26
N LEU A 15 31.46 30.56 -17.78
CA LEU A 15 30.16 29.90 -18.00
C LEU A 15 29.90 29.21 -19.36
N HIS A 16 29.95 27.88 -19.36
CA HIS A 16 28.79 27.04 -19.71
C HIS A 16 28.92 25.63 -19.12
N LYS A 17 27.77 25.12 -18.64
CA LYS A 17 27.54 23.83 -17.97
C LYS A 17 27.63 22.65 -18.96
N ARG A 18 28.26 21.54 -18.55
CA ARG A 18 27.67 20.18 -18.36
C ARG A 18 28.76 19.10 -18.19
N PRO A 19 28.40 17.90 -17.69
CA PRO A 19 29.12 17.22 -16.61
C PRO A 19 29.93 16.00 -17.07
N ASN A 20 30.80 15.51 -16.19
CA ASN A 20 31.38 14.16 -16.09
C ASN A 20 32.22 14.16 -14.79
N ALA A 21 32.35 13.13 -13.97
CA ALA A 21 31.93 11.75 -14.03
C ALA A 21 32.15 11.12 -12.64
N LEU A 22 31.55 9.94 -12.45
CA LEU A 22 32.02 8.80 -11.66
C LEU A 22 32.41 9.01 -10.18
N SER A 23 31.60 8.40 -9.32
CA SER A 23 32.16 7.48 -8.34
C SER A 23 31.21 6.29 -8.19
N CYS A 24 31.67 5.17 -8.74
CA CYS A 24 31.12 3.84 -8.61
C CYS A 24 31.08 3.46 -7.12
N ARG A 25 29.87 3.27 -6.57
CA ARG A 25 29.65 2.59 -5.29
C ARG A 25 28.81 1.36 -5.59
N HIS A 26 29.44 0.20 -5.51
CA HIS A 26 28.74 -1.08 -5.43
C HIS A 26 28.16 -1.18 -4.01
N GLY A 27 26.95 -0.65 -3.84
CA GLY A 27 26.06 -1.09 -2.77
C GLY A 27 25.33 -2.31 -3.29
N LEU A 28 25.47 -3.45 -2.60
CA LEU A 28 24.63 -4.62 -2.82
C LEU A 28 23.19 -4.26 -2.41
N LEU A 29 22.45 -3.67 -3.34
CA LEU A 29 21.00 -3.53 -3.27
C LEU A 29 20.40 -4.87 -3.73
N ALA A 30 19.91 -5.65 -2.79
CA ALA A 30 18.93 -6.70 -3.05
C ALA A 30 17.53 -6.15 -2.70
N CYS A 31 17.13 -5.05 -3.33
CA CYS A 31 15.73 -4.61 -3.34
C CYS A 31 15.11 -5.04 -4.66
N ALA A 32 14.51 -6.22 -4.69
CA ALA A 32 13.76 -6.68 -5.85
C ALA A 32 12.66 -7.67 -5.45
N VAL A 33 11.75 -7.29 -4.56
CA VAL A 33 10.36 -7.78 -4.59
C VAL A 33 9.44 -6.70 -4.05
N PHE A 34 8.69 -6.09 -4.97
CA PHE A 34 7.38 -5.42 -4.86
C PHE A 34 7.31 -4.28 -5.87
N MET A 35 7.36 -4.66 -7.15
CA MET A 35 6.93 -3.81 -8.26
C MET A 35 5.41 -4.00 -8.51
N ALA A 36 4.61 -4.00 -7.44
CA ALA A 36 3.16 -4.05 -7.53
C ALA A 36 2.62 -2.70 -7.01
N LEU A 37 2.51 -1.74 -7.94
CA LEU A 37 1.82 -0.42 -7.92
C LEU A 37 2.63 0.75 -8.53
N ALA A 38 3.80 0.50 -9.11
CA ALA A 38 4.63 1.56 -9.73
C ALA A 38 4.48 1.71 -11.26
N PHE A 39 3.43 1.16 -11.89
CA PHE A 39 3.11 1.42 -13.30
C PHE A 39 1.90 2.34 -13.46
N GLY A 40 1.94 3.50 -12.82
CA GLY A 40 1.33 4.70 -13.38
C GLY A 40 2.35 5.29 -14.36
N ALA A 41 1.92 5.69 -15.56
CA ALA A 41 2.77 6.31 -16.58
C ALA A 41 3.76 7.30 -15.95
N ALA A 42 5.02 6.88 -15.84
CA ALA A 42 6.12 7.75 -15.46
C ALA A 42 6.45 8.58 -16.69
N ASP A 43 5.67 9.63 -16.92
CA ASP A 43 6.23 10.81 -17.58
C ASP A 43 7.48 11.22 -16.79
N PRO A 44 8.57 11.65 -17.44
CA PRO A 44 9.74 12.19 -16.78
C PRO A 44 9.42 13.60 -16.26
N ALA A 45 8.43 13.70 -15.38
CA ALA A 45 8.26 14.86 -14.53
C ALA A 45 9.36 14.80 -13.48
N LEU A 46 10.26 15.78 -13.50
CA LEU A 46 11.18 16.08 -12.40
C LEU A 46 10.46 15.88 -11.06
N ALA A 47 10.72 14.77 -10.37
CA ALA A 47 10.24 14.53 -9.02
C ALA A 47 10.97 15.50 -8.08
N LYS A 48 10.51 16.75 -8.05
CA LYS A 48 10.86 17.73 -7.03
C LYS A 48 9.97 17.47 -5.81
N ASN A 49 10.59 16.93 -4.76
CA ASN A 49 10.13 16.90 -3.35
C ASN A 49 8.84 16.10 -3.06
N GLY A 50 8.80 15.39 -1.92
CA GLY A 50 7.56 14.82 -1.38
C GLY A 50 6.53 15.92 -1.10
N THR A 51 5.24 15.56 -1.02
CA THR A 51 4.20 16.55 -0.69
C THR A 51 4.25 16.92 0.80
N ALA A 52 4.80 16.07 1.67
CA ALA A 52 5.17 16.47 3.03
C ALA A 52 6.58 17.09 3.07
N LYS A 53 6.75 18.19 3.81
CA LYS A 53 8.08 18.74 4.12
C LYS A 53 8.65 18.00 5.33
N PRO A 54 9.82 17.34 5.22
CA PRO A 54 10.40 16.56 6.31
C PRO A 54 10.75 17.44 7.52
N PRO A 55 10.84 16.85 8.74
CA PRO A 55 10.96 17.58 10.00
C PRO A 55 12.10 18.58 10.02
N VAL A 56 11.86 19.68 10.74
CA VAL A 56 12.95 20.54 11.23
C VAL A 56 13.78 19.70 12.20
N LYS A 57 15.11 19.70 11.99
CA LYS A 57 16.04 19.00 12.89
C LYS A 57 15.81 19.46 14.34
N GLY A 58 15.51 18.52 15.24
CA GLY A 58 15.26 18.81 16.65
C GLY A 58 13.81 19.11 17.02
N ALA A 59 12.85 18.92 16.10
CA ALA A 59 11.43 19.02 16.42
C ALA A 59 11.03 17.99 17.50
N THR A 60 10.28 18.45 18.50
CA THR A 60 9.70 17.62 19.56
C THR A 60 8.30 17.19 19.15
N PRO A 61 7.98 15.89 19.12
CA PRO A 61 6.64 15.47 18.71
C PRO A 61 5.62 15.85 19.78
N PRO A 62 4.32 16.01 19.42
CA PRO A 62 3.26 16.30 20.37
C PRO A 62 3.03 15.15 21.37
N PHE A 63 3.46 13.94 21.01
CA PHE A 63 3.47 12.76 21.85
C PHE A 63 4.58 11.81 21.38
N SER A 64 5.06 10.96 22.28
CA SER A 64 6.07 9.94 22.00
C SER A 64 5.61 8.59 22.53
N THR A 65 5.80 7.55 21.73
CA THR A 65 5.65 6.16 22.15
C THR A 65 7.00 5.68 22.68
N PRO A 66 7.11 5.23 23.94
CA PRO A 66 8.36 4.65 24.42
C PRO A 66 8.74 3.45 23.57
N THR A 67 10.02 3.25 23.27
CA THR A 67 10.47 1.98 22.66
C THR A 67 10.32 0.83 23.65
N LEU A 68 10.06 -0.39 23.16
CA LEU A 68 10.03 -1.57 24.03
C LEU A 68 11.44 -1.86 24.60
N PRO A 69 11.57 -2.47 25.78
CA PRO A 69 12.88 -2.85 26.30
C PRO A 69 13.45 -4.04 25.54
N ASP A 70 14.75 -4.03 25.29
CA ASP A 70 15.47 -5.17 24.71
C ASP A 70 15.27 -6.44 25.56
N PRO A 71 15.08 -7.61 24.91
CA PRO A 71 15.08 -8.88 25.62
C PRO A 71 16.49 -9.24 26.10
N VAL A 72 16.57 -10.22 27.00
CA VAL A 72 17.87 -10.77 27.43
C VAL A 72 18.29 -11.85 26.44
N PHE A 73 19.42 -11.64 25.78
CA PHE A 73 19.95 -12.57 24.79
C PHE A 73 20.94 -13.57 25.43
N ALA A 74 20.70 -14.86 25.22
CA ALA A 74 21.61 -15.90 25.71
C ALA A 74 22.98 -15.87 25.00
N ASN A 75 22.99 -15.56 23.70
CA ASN A 75 24.21 -15.35 22.93
C ASN A 75 24.00 -14.27 21.84
N PRO A 76 24.21 -12.99 22.16
CA PRO A 76 24.00 -11.89 21.21
C PRO A 76 24.81 -12.00 19.92
N ASN A 77 26.01 -12.61 19.98
CA ASN A 77 26.90 -12.75 18.82
C ASN A 77 26.48 -13.85 17.85
N ALA A 78 25.51 -14.69 18.22
CA ALA A 78 24.97 -15.75 17.39
C ALA A 78 23.66 -15.35 16.68
N VAL A 79 23.30 -14.06 16.73
CA VAL A 79 22.11 -13.53 16.09
C VAL A 79 22.52 -12.57 14.97
N HIS A 80 21.98 -12.78 13.77
CA HIS A 80 22.17 -11.85 12.64
C HIS A 80 21.03 -12.00 11.63
N GLY A 81 20.71 -10.91 10.92
CA GLY A 81 19.64 -10.87 9.94
C GLY A 81 19.90 -11.73 8.70
N PHE A 82 18.82 -12.27 8.13
CA PHE A 82 18.78 -12.76 6.76
C PHE A 82 17.55 -12.23 6.03
N ASP A 83 17.66 -12.13 4.71
CA ASP A 83 16.60 -11.80 3.78
C ASP A 83 16.71 -12.75 2.58
N ILE A 84 15.68 -13.54 2.31
CA ILE A 84 15.66 -14.54 1.23
C ILE A 84 14.36 -14.44 0.44
N THR A 85 14.49 -14.18 -0.86
CA THR A 85 13.42 -14.37 -1.84
C THR A 85 13.69 -15.62 -2.68
N GLY A 86 12.64 -16.40 -2.93
CA GLY A 86 12.70 -17.50 -3.89
C GLY A 86 11.34 -18.11 -4.17
N PHE A 87 11.32 -19.09 -5.06
CA PHE A 87 10.13 -19.92 -5.24
C PHE A 87 10.06 -20.96 -4.14
N ILE A 88 8.85 -21.20 -3.63
CA ILE A 88 8.63 -22.28 -2.67
C ILE A 88 9.03 -23.61 -3.33
N GLN A 89 9.87 -24.40 -2.66
CA GLN A 89 10.25 -25.75 -3.10
C GLN A 89 9.51 -26.81 -2.28
N ASN A 90 9.36 -26.54 -0.99
CA ASN A 90 8.59 -27.34 -0.06
C ASN A 90 8.06 -26.44 1.07
N MET A 91 6.92 -26.79 1.64
CA MET A 91 6.41 -26.16 2.85
C MET A 91 5.72 -27.21 3.74
N THR A 92 5.85 -27.05 5.05
CA THR A 92 5.26 -27.97 6.01
C THR A 92 4.48 -27.23 7.10
N LEU A 93 3.49 -27.90 7.66
CA LEU A 93 2.91 -27.58 8.96
C LEU A 93 3.50 -28.57 9.97
N ASP A 94 3.87 -28.13 11.17
CA ASP A 94 4.27 -29.05 12.26
C ASP A 94 3.01 -29.68 12.87
N PRO A 95 2.72 -30.97 12.61
CA PRO A 95 1.50 -31.59 13.10
C PRO A 95 1.57 -31.92 14.60
N THR A 96 2.77 -31.89 15.20
CA THR A 96 3.01 -32.24 16.59
C THR A 96 3.00 -31.03 17.52
N ASN A 97 3.10 -29.83 16.96
CA ASN A 97 3.18 -28.57 17.69
C ASN A 97 4.33 -28.50 18.73
N VAL A 98 5.32 -29.40 18.61
CA VAL A 98 6.39 -29.56 19.61
C VAL A 98 7.25 -28.31 19.74
N ASN A 99 7.33 -27.51 18.67
CA ASN A 99 8.14 -26.30 18.61
C ASN A 99 7.47 -25.06 19.24
N CYS A 100 6.18 -25.14 19.61
CA CYS A 100 5.44 -24.03 20.19
C CYS A 100 4.33 -24.50 21.14
N PRO A 101 4.69 -25.00 22.33
CA PRO A 101 3.74 -25.59 23.27
C PRO A 101 2.67 -24.62 23.77
N ASN A 102 2.86 -23.31 23.62
CA ASN A 102 1.89 -22.30 24.06
C ASN A 102 0.81 -21.98 23.01
N THR A 103 0.89 -22.57 21.82
CA THR A 103 -0.10 -22.39 20.74
C THR A 103 -0.96 -23.63 20.62
N THR A 104 -2.22 -23.60 21.08
CA THR A 104 -3.08 -24.80 21.07
C THR A 104 -4.00 -24.92 19.85
N ASP A 105 -4.13 -23.84 19.07
CA ASP A 105 -4.99 -23.79 17.89
C ASP A 105 -4.21 -24.28 16.65
N PRO A 106 -4.63 -25.40 16.00
CA PRO A 106 -3.99 -25.89 14.77
C PRO A 106 -3.95 -24.87 13.63
N GLY A 107 -4.88 -23.91 13.58
CA GLY A 107 -4.89 -22.82 12.61
C GLY A 107 -3.74 -21.81 12.80
N ARG A 108 -2.95 -21.95 13.86
CA ARG A 108 -1.83 -21.07 14.21
C ARG A 108 -0.49 -21.81 14.26
N TYR A 109 -0.46 -23.08 13.88
CA TYR A 109 0.77 -23.86 13.90
C TYR A 109 1.77 -23.35 12.86
N GLY A 110 3.05 -23.41 13.23
CA GLY A 110 4.17 -23.09 12.36
C GLY A 110 4.62 -24.29 11.53
N GLY A 111 5.84 -24.25 11.04
CA GLY A 111 6.44 -25.35 10.30
C GLY A 111 7.72 -24.94 9.61
N THR A 112 7.89 -25.31 8.35
CA THR A 112 9.10 -24.95 7.59
C THR A 112 8.77 -24.57 6.16
N VAL A 113 9.62 -23.72 5.58
CA VAL A 113 9.62 -23.42 4.14
C VAL A 113 11.01 -23.67 3.59
N GLN A 114 11.10 -24.26 2.40
CA GLN A 114 12.35 -24.49 1.70
C GLN A 114 12.45 -23.58 0.47
N LEU A 115 13.51 -22.77 0.44
CA LEU A 115 13.84 -21.82 -0.63
C LEU A 115 15.28 -22.02 -1.07
N ASN A 116 15.52 -22.20 -2.37
CA ASN A 116 16.87 -22.35 -2.92
C ASN A 116 17.72 -23.43 -2.19
N GLY A 117 17.09 -24.52 -1.73
CA GLY A 117 17.70 -25.60 -0.97
C GLY A 117 17.85 -25.33 0.54
N VAL A 118 17.54 -24.12 1.00
CA VAL A 118 17.64 -23.69 2.39
C VAL A 118 16.31 -23.88 3.12
N THR A 119 16.32 -24.64 4.21
CA THR A 119 15.16 -24.75 5.11
C THR A 119 15.13 -23.59 6.10
N ILE A 120 14.00 -22.93 6.19
CA ILE A 120 13.72 -21.84 7.14
C ILE A 120 12.61 -22.31 8.07
N THR A 121 12.78 -22.08 9.38
CA THR A 121 11.75 -22.35 10.38
C THR A 121 10.72 -21.23 10.33
N VAL A 122 9.45 -21.59 10.18
CA VAL A 122 8.32 -20.67 10.28
C VAL A 122 7.71 -20.81 11.67
N PRO A 123 7.78 -19.77 12.52
CA PRO A 123 7.17 -19.82 13.85
C PRO A 123 5.67 -20.05 13.81
N CYS A 124 5.13 -20.53 14.93
CA CYS A 124 3.70 -20.50 15.19
C CYS A 124 3.23 -19.06 15.33
N ASN A 125 1.93 -18.82 15.15
CA ASN A 125 1.32 -17.49 15.12
C ASN A 125 1.79 -16.60 13.94
N THR A 126 2.52 -17.15 12.97
CA THR A 126 2.95 -16.40 11.79
C THR A 126 1.76 -16.04 10.92
N ILE A 127 1.56 -14.74 10.73
CA ILE A 127 0.68 -14.17 9.71
C ILE A 127 1.54 -13.76 8.53
N MET A 128 1.21 -14.29 7.36
CA MET A 128 1.82 -13.92 6.10
C MET A 128 1.06 -12.77 5.45
N GLN A 129 1.81 -11.89 4.81
CA GLN A 129 1.25 -10.80 4.03
C GLN A 129 1.18 -11.20 2.55
N MET A 130 0.05 -10.91 1.92
CA MET A 130 -0.22 -11.14 0.50
C MET A 130 -0.73 -9.83 -0.11
N PRO A 131 -0.69 -9.63 -1.43
CA PRO A 131 -0.93 -8.31 -2.05
C PRO A 131 -2.22 -7.60 -1.64
N ALA A 132 -3.30 -8.34 -1.37
CA ALA A 132 -4.59 -7.81 -0.95
C ALA A 132 -5.26 -8.69 0.13
N ASN A 133 -4.48 -9.51 0.83
CA ASN A 133 -4.98 -10.43 1.84
C ASN A 133 -3.90 -10.77 2.88
N THR A 134 -4.28 -11.26 4.04
CA THR A 134 -3.36 -11.80 5.05
C THR A 134 -3.89 -13.12 5.57
N LEU A 135 -3.02 -14.12 5.67
CA LEU A 135 -3.40 -15.47 6.12
C LEU A 135 -2.43 -15.95 7.20
N SER A 136 -2.89 -16.85 8.07
CA SER A 136 -1.95 -17.60 8.90
C SER A 136 -1.11 -18.54 8.02
N TRP A 137 0.06 -18.93 8.53
CA TRP A 137 0.87 -19.96 7.88
C TRP A 137 0.07 -21.24 7.62
N ALA A 138 -0.70 -21.69 8.62
CA ALA A 138 -1.52 -22.90 8.52
C ALA A 138 -2.59 -22.78 7.43
N ASP A 139 -3.32 -21.67 7.38
CA ASP A 139 -4.38 -21.45 6.38
C ASP A 139 -3.79 -21.42 4.96
N PHE A 140 -2.61 -20.83 4.79
CA PHE A 140 -1.94 -20.81 3.50
C PHE A 140 -1.48 -22.20 3.05
N VAL A 141 -0.88 -22.99 3.95
CA VAL A 141 -0.45 -24.37 3.69
C VAL A 141 -1.66 -25.25 3.33
N HIS A 142 -2.80 -25.04 3.99
CA HIS A 142 -4.05 -25.78 3.71
C HIS A 142 -4.76 -25.32 2.43
N GLY A 143 -4.53 -24.09 1.97
CA GLY A 143 -5.34 -23.47 0.92
C GLY A 143 -5.04 -23.96 -0.50
N GLY A 144 -6.07 -24.44 -1.18
CA GLY A 144 -6.29 -24.22 -2.61
C GLY A 144 -5.61 -25.14 -3.65
N PRO A 145 -6.06 -25.04 -4.92
CA PRO A 145 -5.69 -25.95 -6.01
C PRO A 145 -4.25 -25.79 -6.51
N LEU A 146 -3.56 -24.71 -6.15
CA LEU A 146 -2.18 -24.41 -6.55
C LEU A 146 -1.12 -25.04 -5.61
N ALA A 147 -1.49 -26.07 -4.84
CA ALA A 147 -0.57 -26.75 -3.95
C ALA A 147 0.67 -27.27 -4.70
N LEU A 148 1.84 -26.96 -4.17
CA LEU A 148 3.16 -27.46 -4.62
C LEU A 148 3.23 -28.99 -4.76
N ASN A 149 2.27 -29.69 -4.18
CA ASN A 149 2.17 -31.15 -4.14
C ASN A 149 1.14 -31.73 -5.12
N LYS A 150 0.61 -30.94 -6.07
CA LYS A 150 -0.21 -31.47 -7.17
C LYS A 150 0.66 -31.89 -8.34
N THR A 151 0.36 -33.05 -8.91
CA THR A 151 1.02 -33.57 -10.11
C THR A 151 0.04 -33.50 -11.29
N PRO A 152 0.39 -32.81 -12.40
CA PRO A 152 1.62 -32.05 -12.64
C PRO A 152 1.69 -30.76 -11.79
N PRO A 153 2.90 -30.25 -11.49
CA PRO A 153 3.09 -29.06 -10.66
C PRO A 153 2.22 -27.91 -11.15
N ALA A 154 1.51 -27.28 -10.22
CA ALA A 154 0.66 -26.14 -10.51
C ALA A 154 1.52 -25.02 -11.11
N TYR A 155 1.13 -24.59 -12.30
CA TYR A 155 1.74 -23.47 -13.00
C TYR A 155 0.91 -22.21 -12.73
N PRO A 156 1.50 -21.05 -12.39
CA PRO A 156 2.87 -20.82 -11.90
C PRO A 156 3.09 -21.07 -10.38
N SER A 157 4.37 -21.23 -9.99
CA SER A 157 4.81 -21.37 -8.58
C SER A 157 4.72 -20.06 -7.78
N PHE A 158 4.68 -20.16 -6.46
CA PHE A 158 4.64 -19.01 -5.55
C PHE A 158 6.04 -18.49 -5.24
N GLU A 159 6.21 -17.18 -5.40
CA GLU A 159 7.35 -16.43 -4.88
C GLU A 159 7.07 -16.07 -3.42
N ILE A 160 8.04 -16.34 -2.56
CA ILE A 160 7.97 -15.99 -1.14
C ILE A 160 9.25 -15.24 -0.77
N HIS A 161 9.06 -14.19 0.01
CA HIS A 161 10.10 -13.36 0.58
C HIS A 161 10.05 -13.52 2.10
N VAL A 162 11.15 -13.99 2.68
CA VAL A 162 11.26 -14.33 4.09
C VAL A 162 12.38 -13.52 4.71
N VAL A 163 12.01 -12.68 5.67
CA VAL A 163 12.94 -11.88 6.48
C VAL A 163 12.97 -12.46 7.88
N GLY A 164 14.16 -12.72 8.41
CA GLY A 164 14.31 -13.41 9.68
C GLY A 164 15.70 -13.21 10.29
N ASN A 165 15.97 -13.92 11.37
CA ASN A 165 17.30 -13.98 11.97
C ASN A 165 17.83 -15.41 11.96
N PHE A 166 19.14 -15.53 11.79
CA PHE A 166 19.86 -16.68 12.30
C PHE A 166 19.90 -16.60 13.81
N ILE A 167 19.60 -17.71 14.48
CA ILE A 167 19.71 -17.86 15.93
C ILE A 167 20.48 -19.14 16.16
N ALA A 168 21.73 -18.99 16.59
CA ALA A 168 22.70 -20.08 16.57
C ALA A 168 22.82 -20.69 15.14
N ASP A 169 22.33 -21.90 14.92
CA ASP A 169 22.42 -22.64 13.67
C ASP A 169 21.10 -22.68 12.86
N LYS A 170 20.05 -22.01 13.34
CA LYS A 170 18.72 -22.04 12.71
C LYS A 170 18.33 -20.70 12.11
N LYS A 171 17.80 -20.73 10.89
CA LYS A 171 17.06 -19.59 10.31
C LYS A 171 15.63 -19.60 10.84
N ILE A 172 15.23 -18.55 11.52
CA ILE A 172 13.86 -18.38 12.03
C ILE A 172 13.25 -17.13 11.38
N ALA A 173 12.10 -17.30 10.72
CA ALA A 173 11.38 -16.22 10.05
C ALA A 173 10.74 -15.26 11.08
N GLY A 174 10.78 -13.97 10.79
CA GLY A 174 10.00 -12.95 11.52
C GLY A 174 8.89 -12.35 10.66
N LEU A 175 9.14 -12.13 9.37
CA LEU A 175 8.19 -11.61 8.39
C LEU A 175 8.19 -12.49 7.14
N ILE A 176 6.99 -12.72 6.59
CA ILE A 176 6.79 -13.52 5.39
C ILE A 176 5.83 -12.79 4.45
N PHE A 177 6.25 -12.60 3.21
CA PHE A 177 5.46 -12.04 2.13
C PHE A 177 5.34 -13.05 1.00
N VAL A 178 4.14 -13.25 0.46
CA VAL A 178 3.88 -14.21 -0.61
C VAL A 178 3.20 -13.54 -1.80
N SER A 179 3.70 -13.82 -3.01
CA SER A 179 3.04 -13.46 -4.27
C SER A 179 3.21 -14.58 -5.31
N GLN A 180 2.51 -14.51 -6.44
CA GLN A 180 2.78 -15.40 -7.57
C GLN A 180 3.54 -14.61 -8.63
N GLN A 181 4.81 -14.96 -8.86
CA GLN A 181 5.71 -14.38 -9.87
C GLN A 181 5.51 -12.86 -10.02
N SER A 182 5.92 -12.12 -8.98
CA SER A 182 5.87 -10.66 -8.85
C SER A 182 4.57 -9.98 -9.31
N ALA A 183 3.44 -10.71 -9.22
CA ALA A 183 2.05 -10.29 -9.39
C ALA A 183 1.46 -10.22 -10.81
N ASN A 184 2.05 -10.92 -11.81
CA ASN A 184 1.60 -10.94 -13.23
C ASN A 184 0.96 -9.61 -13.68
N ALA A 185 1.67 -8.53 -13.43
CA ALA A 185 1.16 -7.19 -13.62
C ALA A 185 1.29 -6.76 -15.08
N GLY A 186 0.37 -5.92 -15.53
CA GLY A 186 0.39 -5.35 -16.87
C GLY A 186 -0.45 -4.10 -16.95
N ASN A 187 -0.45 -3.47 -18.11
CA ASN A 187 -1.29 -2.32 -18.39
C ASN A 187 -1.70 -2.29 -19.86
N GLY A 188 -2.77 -1.57 -20.14
CA GLY A 188 -3.28 -1.42 -21.50
C GLY A 188 -4.68 -0.83 -21.53
N TYR A 189 -5.17 -0.63 -22.75
CA TYR A 189 -6.52 -0.13 -22.98
C TYR A 189 -7.54 -1.28 -22.94
N ILE A 190 -8.66 -1.06 -22.25
CA ILE A 190 -9.81 -1.97 -22.31
C ILE A 190 -10.35 -1.96 -23.74
N SER A 191 -10.30 -3.11 -24.41
CA SER A 191 -10.83 -3.31 -25.77
C SER A 191 -12.29 -3.80 -25.74
N ARG A 192 -12.66 -4.57 -24.71
CA ARG A 192 -14.02 -5.07 -24.52
C ARG A 192 -14.31 -5.36 -23.04
N ILE A 193 -15.57 -5.25 -22.65
CA ILE A 193 -16.06 -5.77 -21.37
C ILE A 193 -17.04 -6.90 -21.68
N ASP A 194 -16.77 -8.09 -21.16
CA ASP A 194 -17.68 -9.22 -21.24
C ASP A 194 -18.69 -9.16 -20.10
N TYR A 195 -19.83 -8.51 -20.35
CA TYR A 195 -20.90 -8.40 -19.36
C TYR A 195 -21.52 -9.74 -18.96
N THR A 196 -21.37 -10.80 -19.76
CA THR A 196 -21.89 -12.14 -19.42
C THR A 196 -21.05 -12.76 -18.30
N ASN A 197 -19.73 -12.74 -18.46
CA ASN A 197 -18.80 -13.38 -17.52
C ASN A 197 -18.23 -12.42 -16.48
N GLY A 198 -18.34 -11.09 -16.68
CA GLY A 198 -17.74 -10.08 -15.82
C GLY A 198 -16.23 -9.92 -16.03
N ASN A 199 -15.72 -10.29 -17.21
CA ASN A 199 -14.31 -10.19 -17.56
C ASN A 199 -14.01 -8.88 -18.29
N ILE A 200 -12.82 -8.33 -18.06
CA ILE A 200 -12.27 -7.20 -18.81
C ILE A 200 -11.27 -7.76 -19.82
N GLU A 201 -11.40 -7.35 -21.08
CA GLU A 201 -10.44 -7.67 -22.13
C GLU A 201 -9.56 -6.45 -22.40
N VAL A 202 -8.26 -6.63 -22.24
CA VAL A 202 -7.25 -5.60 -22.51
C VAL A 202 -6.62 -5.89 -23.87
N ASP A 203 -6.42 -4.82 -24.65
CA ASP A 203 -5.78 -4.89 -25.96
C ASP A 203 -4.34 -5.42 -25.85
N SER A 204 -4.06 -6.50 -26.57
CA SER A 204 -2.73 -7.11 -26.69
C SER A 204 -2.03 -6.75 -28.01
N GLY A 205 -2.68 -5.95 -28.87
CA GLY A 205 -2.31 -5.74 -30.27
C GLY A 205 -2.86 -6.81 -31.22
N ASN A 206 -3.49 -7.87 -30.71
CA ASN A 206 -4.18 -8.90 -31.49
C ASN A 206 -5.64 -9.05 -31.00
N PRO A 207 -6.64 -8.57 -31.75
CA PRO A 207 -8.05 -8.63 -31.35
C PRO A 207 -8.60 -10.03 -31.08
N SER A 208 -7.97 -11.07 -31.65
CA SER A 208 -8.38 -12.46 -31.45
C SER A 208 -7.80 -13.08 -30.17
N LEU A 209 -6.81 -12.43 -29.54
CA LEU A 209 -6.09 -12.92 -28.36
C LEU A 209 -5.90 -11.78 -27.33
N PRO A 210 -6.98 -11.21 -26.78
CA PRO A 210 -6.88 -10.18 -25.76
C PRO A 210 -6.29 -10.76 -24.46
N THR A 211 -5.74 -9.89 -23.62
CA THR A 211 -5.45 -10.27 -22.24
C THR A 211 -6.75 -10.25 -21.43
N ILE A 212 -7.15 -11.41 -20.90
CA ILE A 212 -8.36 -11.54 -20.10
C ILE A 212 -8.05 -11.27 -18.64
N ILE A 213 -8.78 -10.33 -18.04
CA ILE A 213 -8.73 -10.00 -16.62
C ILE A 213 -10.05 -10.39 -15.98
N GLN A 214 -9.98 -11.25 -14.97
CA GLN A 214 -11.10 -11.66 -14.12
C GLN A 214 -10.86 -11.15 -12.71
N ILE A 215 -11.77 -10.32 -12.17
CA ILE A 215 -11.63 -9.82 -10.80
C ILE A 215 -11.83 -10.99 -9.82
N ASN A 216 -10.83 -11.26 -8.97
CA ASN A 216 -10.87 -12.30 -7.94
C ASN A 216 -11.62 -11.80 -6.71
N ASP A 217 -12.94 -11.83 -6.76
CA ASP A 217 -13.81 -11.23 -5.76
C ASP A 217 -14.87 -12.23 -5.31
N PRO A 218 -14.60 -13.02 -4.25
CA PRO A 218 -15.55 -14.00 -3.72
C PRO A 218 -16.91 -13.39 -3.34
N ASN A 219 -16.91 -12.13 -2.89
CA ASN A 219 -18.10 -11.45 -2.38
C ASN A 219 -18.84 -10.63 -3.45
N GLY A 220 -18.27 -10.48 -4.65
CA GLY A 220 -18.86 -9.72 -5.75
C GLY A 220 -19.01 -8.22 -5.44
N ARG A 221 -18.05 -7.66 -4.68
CA ARG A 221 -17.99 -6.24 -4.32
C ARG A 221 -17.75 -5.32 -5.52
N PHE A 222 -16.88 -5.69 -6.45
CA PHE A 222 -16.47 -4.89 -7.61
C PHE A 222 -17.01 -5.44 -8.94
N GLY A 223 -17.78 -6.52 -8.90
CA GLY A 223 -18.40 -7.12 -10.07
C GLY A 223 -19.16 -8.38 -9.72
N ARG A 224 -19.17 -9.36 -10.62
CA ARG A 224 -19.77 -10.68 -10.36
C ARG A 224 -18.94 -11.44 -9.31
N PRO A 225 -19.58 -12.20 -8.40
CA PRO A 225 -18.85 -13.02 -7.45
C PRO A 225 -18.14 -14.17 -8.17
N GLN A 226 -16.82 -14.22 -8.05
CA GLN A 226 -15.98 -15.23 -8.69
C GLN A 226 -14.62 -15.30 -7.99
N SER A 227 -14.07 -16.50 -7.79
CA SER A 227 -12.80 -16.65 -7.10
C SER A 227 -12.05 -17.93 -7.48
N PRO A 228 -11.15 -17.86 -8.48
CA PRO A 228 -10.27 -18.97 -8.83
C PRO A 228 -9.41 -19.48 -7.65
N ASP A 229 -8.91 -18.58 -6.80
CA ASP A 229 -8.24 -18.89 -5.54
C ASP A 229 -8.48 -17.77 -4.50
N PRO A 230 -9.28 -18.03 -3.45
CA PRO A 230 -9.64 -17.00 -2.46
C PRO A 230 -8.44 -16.41 -1.70
N ARG A 231 -7.27 -17.07 -1.68
CA ARG A 231 -6.09 -16.54 -0.99
C ARG A 231 -5.58 -15.25 -1.63
N PHE A 232 -5.77 -15.11 -2.94
CA PHE A 232 -5.35 -13.95 -3.73
C PHE A 232 -6.56 -13.10 -4.16
N SER A 233 -7.62 -13.07 -3.35
CA SER A 233 -8.78 -12.22 -3.65
C SER A 233 -8.42 -10.74 -3.55
N VAL A 234 -9.30 -9.90 -4.08
CA VAL A 234 -9.37 -8.49 -3.72
C VAL A 234 -9.47 -8.33 -2.20
N ASP A 235 -8.99 -7.19 -1.71
CA ASP A 235 -9.34 -6.73 -0.36
C ASP A 235 -10.73 -6.09 -0.49
N ASP A 236 -11.70 -6.66 0.20
CA ASP A 236 -13.08 -6.21 0.11
C ASP A 236 -13.42 -5.15 1.17
N ALA A 237 -12.53 -4.85 2.10
CA ALA A 237 -12.66 -3.72 3.02
C ALA A 237 -12.15 -2.41 2.42
N ASN A 238 -11.26 -2.49 1.42
CA ASN A 238 -10.61 -1.36 0.76
C ASN A 238 -10.88 -1.35 -0.75
N PRO A 239 -10.84 -0.19 -1.43
CA PRO A 239 -11.02 -0.14 -2.88
C PRO A 239 -9.74 -0.58 -3.62
N THR A 240 -9.46 -1.88 -3.76
CA THR A 240 -8.33 -2.37 -4.60
C THR A 240 -8.65 -2.39 -6.10
N ILE A 241 -9.93 -2.25 -6.45
CA ILE A 241 -10.41 -1.98 -7.80
C ILE A 241 -10.87 -0.53 -7.85
N HIS A 242 -10.03 0.35 -8.39
CA HIS A 242 -10.22 1.79 -8.24
C HIS A 242 -9.69 2.62 -9.42
N ALA A 243 -10.06 3.89 -9.47
CA ALA A 243 -9.48 4.89 -10.36
C ALA A 243 -8.20 5.47 -9.73
N ALA A 244 -7.35 6.17 -10.48
CA ALA A 244 -6.06 6.70 -10.00
C ALA A 244 -6.17 7.67 -8.80
N THR A 245 -7.36 8.17 -8.52
CA THR A 245 -7.72 8.99 -7.35
C THR A 245 -8.06 8.19 -6.09
N GLY A 246 -8.20 6.88 -6.20
CA GLY A 246 -8.72 5.98 -5.17
C GLY A 246 -10.25 5.78 -5.21
N TYR A 247 -10.96 6.37 -6.18
CA TYR A 247 -12.41 6.19 -6.30
C TYR A 247 -12.74 4.74 -6.70
N PRO A 248 -13.68 4.04 -6.01
CA PRO A 248 -13.97 2.64 -6.28
C PRO A 248 -14.62 2.42 -7.65
N MET A 249 -14.09 1.47 -8.40
CA MET A 249 -14.51 1.13 -9.76
C MET A 249 -15.14 -0.27 -9.78
N CYS A 250 -15.87 -0.59 -10.85
CA CYS A 250 -16.59 -1.86 -10.95
C CYS A 250 -16.82 -2.33 -12.39
N VAL A 251 -17.11 -3.62 -12.54
CA VAL A 251 -17.63 -4.20 -13.78
C VAL A 251 -19.14 -4.44 -13.59
N PRO A 252 -20.01 -3.91 -14.46
CA PRO A 252 -21.45 -4.13 -14.36
C PRO A 252 -21.82 -5.62 -14.36
N ARG A 253 -22.75 -5.99 -13.48
CA ARG A 253 -23.25 -7.37 -13.27
C ARG A 253 -24.42 -7.71 -14.18
N THR A 254 -25.00 -6.72 -14.84
CA THR A 254 -26.13 -6.89 -15.76
C THR A 254 -25.62 -6.97 -17.20
N ILE A 255 -26.24 -7.85 -18.01
CA ILE A 255 -25.91 -7.96 -19.45
C ILE A 255 -26.59 -6.84 -20.25
N SER A 256 -27.72 -6.33 -19.73
CA SER A 256 -28.46 -5.20 -20.30
C SER A 256 -29.11 -4.39 -19.18
N GLY A 257 -29.28 -3.09 -19.40
CA GLY A 257 -29.78 -2.17 -18.38
C GLY A 257 -28.71 -1.74 -17.37
N ASP A 258 -29.06 -0.77 -16.52
CA ASP A 258 -28.16 -0.17 -15.54
C ASP A 258 -27.97 -1.09 -14.32
N ASP A 259 -26.73 -1.24 -13.84
CA ASP A 259 -26.44 -1.98 -12.61
C ASP A 259 -26.57 -1.02 -11.40
N THR A 260 -27.47 -1.34 -10.46
CA THR A 260 -27.72 -0.51 -9.27
C THR A 260 -26.49 -0.30 -8.39
N LEU A 261 -25.54 -1.24 -8.38
CA LEU A 261 -24.30 -1.18 -7.60
C LEU A 261 -23.10 -0.70 -8.43
N CYS A 262 -23.27 -0.61 -9.75
CA CYS A 262 -22.26 -0.16 -10.71
C CYS A 262 -22.90 0.76 -11.77
N PRO A 263 -23.54 1.88 -11.38
CA PRO A 263 -24.43 2.60 -12.28
C PRO A 263 -23.67 3.41 -13.34
N GLN A 264 -24.14 3.35 -14.58
CA GLN A 264 -23.58 4.04 -15.75
C GLN A 264 -23.49 5.55 -15.56
N LYS A 265 -24.41 6.15 -14.78
CA LYS A 265 -24.39 7.59 -14.47
C LYS A 265 -23.09 8.01 -13.76
N ASN A 266 -22.41 7.09 -13.08
CA ASN A 266 -21.13 7.35 -12.42
C ASN A 266 -19.95 7.44 -13.40
N ARG A 267 -20.17 7.17 -14.68
CA ARG A 267 -19.28 7.52 -15.80
C ARG A 267 -20.00 8.46 -16.74
N PRO A 268 -20.00 9.78 -16.44
CA PRO A 268 -20.71 10.75 -17.26
C PRO A 268 -20.11 10.85 -18.66
N LYS A 269 -20.97 11.04 -19.66
CA LYS A 269 -20.57 11.29 -21.05
C LYS A 269 -20.11 12.73 -21.21
N VAL A 270 -19.09 12.95 -22.05
CA VAL A 270 -18.60 14.29 -22.38
C VAL A 270 -19.73 15.12 -22.96
N VAL A 271 -20.44 14.60 -23.95
CA VAL A 271 -21.59 15.29 -24.58
C VAL A 271 -22.85 14.46 -24.35
N THR A 272 -23.94 15.12 -23.97
CA THR A 272 -25.29 14.54 -23.99
C THR A 272 -26.10 15.19 -25.10
N THR A 273 -27.30 14.67 -25.37
CA THR A 273 -28.22 15.26 -26.34
C THR A 273 -28.65 16.69 -25.98
N THR A 274 -28.43 17.12 -24.73
CA THR A 274 -28.94 18.39 -24.18
C THR A 274 -27.87 19.37 -23.69
N THR A 275 -26.60 18.96 -23.53
CA THR A 275 -25.51 19.84 -23.05
C THR A 275 -24.15 19.51 -23.67
N THR A 276 -23.30 20.53 -23.81
CA THR A 276 -21.90 20.42 -24.20
C THR A 276 -20.99 20.34 -22.95
N ASN A 277 -20.21 19.26 -22.83
CA ASN A 277 -19.23 18.98 -21.75
C ASN A 277 -19.82 18.84 -20.32
N ASN A 278 -20.26 17.63 -19.94
CA ASN A 278 -20.72 17.31 -18.58
C ASN A 278 -19.59 16.96 -17.60
N CYS A 279 -18.32 17.10 -18.00
CA CYS A 279 -17.18 16.78 -17.14
C CYS A 279 -16.94 17.93 -16.16
N ARG A 280 -17.65 17.88 -15.02
CA ARG A 280 -17.56 18.92 -13.97
C ARG A 280 -16.13 19.07 -13.48
N ASN A 281 -15.61 20.29 -13.39
CA ASN A 281 -14.23 20.59 -13.00
C ASN A 281 -14.12 21.27 -11.62
N PHE A 282 -12.90 21.62 -11.17
CA PHE A 282 -12.70 22.22 -9.84
C PHE A 282 -13.30 23.62 -9.70
N SER A 283 -13.22 24.44 -10.74
CA SER A 283 -13.85 25.77 -10.76
C SER A 283 -15.37 25.69 -10.60
N GLN A 284 -16.01 24.76 -11.31
CA GLN A 284 -17.44 24.46 -11.18
C GLN A 284 -17.77 23.78 -9.84
N ALA A 285 -16.78 23.19 -9.18
CA ALA A 285 -16.92 22.67 -7.83
C ALA A 285 -16.84 23.74 -6.73
N GLY A 286 -16.54 25.00 -7.09
CA GLY A 286 -16.41 26.10 -6.14
C GLY A 286 -15.19 25.97 -5.25
N VAL A 287 -14.13 25.32 -5.75
CA VAL A 287 -12.91 25.02 -5.00
C VAL A 287 -11.76 25.80 -5.62
N THR A 288 -10.89 26.37 -4.78
CA THR A 288 -9.65 27.02 -5.22
C THR A 288 -8.86 26.05 -6.10
N LEU A 289 -8.28 26.55 -7.19
CA LEU A 289 -7.54 25.65 -8.08
C LEU A 289 -6.36 25.00 -7.34
N PRO A 290 -6.14 23.68 -7.53
CA PRO A 290 -4.94 23.02 -7.06
C PRO A 290 -3.67 23.64 -7.63
N ALA A 291 -2.53 23.36 -7.01
CA ALA A 291 -1.22 23.75 -7.52
C ALA A 291 -0.94 23.23 -8.94
N SER A 292 -1.54 22.08 -9.32
CA SER A 292 -1.49 21.52 -10.66
C SER A 292 -2.36 22.23 -11.70
N GLY A 293 -3.22 23.17 -11.27
CA GLY A 293 -4.21 23.82 -12.11
C GLY A 293 -5.52 23.03 -12.23
N GLU A 294 -6.32 23.40 -13.24
CA GLU A 294 -7.62 22.80 -13.52
C GLU A 294 -7.50 21.41 -14.17
N LEU A 295 -8.59 20.61 -14.08
CA LEU A 295 -8.70 19.36 -14.83
C LEU A 295 -8.59 19.60 -16.34
N SER A 296 -7.95 18.67 -17.04
CA SER A 296 -7.79 18.73 -18.48
C SER A 296 -9.15 18.63 -19.18
N ALA A 297 -9.34 19.43 -20.23
CA ALA A 297 -10.53 19.32 -21.07
C ALA A 297 -10.57 17.94 -21.76
N PRO A 298 -11.77 17.36 -21.96
CA PRO A 298 -11.91 16.10 -22.69
C PRO A 298 -11.30 16.18 -24.10
N ALA A 299 -10.65 15.10 -24.53
CA ALA A 299 -10.09 15.02 -25.88
C ALA A 299 -11.19 15.01 -26.95
N VAL A 300 -10.86 15.44 -28.16
CA VAL A 300 -11.80 15.42 -29.30
C VAL A 300 -12.22 13.98 -29.57
N GLY A 301 -13.54 13.74 -29.64
CA GLY A 301 -14.11 12.40 -29.87
C GLY A 301 -14.21 11.51 -28.64
N GLN A 302 -13.80 12.00 -27.46
CA GLN A 302 -13.94 11.27 -26.21
C GLN A 302 -15.41 11.11 -25.81
N VAL A 303 -15.82 9.88 -25.50
CA VAL A 303 -17.23 9.55 -25.18
C VAL A 303 -17.53 9.81 -23.71
N PHE A 304 -16.69 9.32 -22.80
CA PHE A 304 -16.84 9.43 -21.34
C PHE A 304 -15.82 10.37 -20.74
N CYS A 305 -16.18 11.09 -19.68
CA CYS A 305 -15.25 11.96 -18.95
C CYS A 305 -14.08 11.13 -18.38
N SER A 306 -12.85 11.55 -18.71
CA SER A 306 -11.61 10.97 -18.18
C SER A 306 -11.21 11.62 -16.86
N GLN A 307 -11.70 12.83 -16.60
CA GLN A 307 -11.51 13.56 -15.34
C GLN A 307 -12.79 14.32 -15.02
N PHE A 308 -13.28 14.26 -13.77
CA PHE A 308 -14.43 15.03 -13.32
C PHE A 308 -14.57 15.05 -11.78
N VAL A 309 -15.32 16.01 -11.27
CA VAL A 309 -15.64 16.20 -9.84
C VAL A 309 -17.12 15.91 -9.59
N MET A 310 -17.42 14.87 -8.84
CA MET A 310 -18.78 14.56 -8.41
C MET A 310 -19.33 15.63 -7.45
N LYS A 311 -20.62 15.95 -7.56
CA LYS A 311 -21.31 16.76 -6.53
C LYS A 311 -21.47 15.93 -5.25
N ARG A 312 -21.39 16.55 -4.07
CA ARG A 312 -21.71 15.88 -2.79
C ARG A 312 -23.14 15.31 -2.84
N PHE A 313 -23.39 14.17 -2.22
CA PHE A 313 -24.70 13.51 -2.29
C PHE A 313 -25.87 14.40 -1.86
N SER A 314 -25.67 15.24 -0.83
CA SER A 314 -26.66 16.15 -0.28
C SER A 314 -26.80 17.50 -1.01
N ASP A 315 -26.17 17.67 -2.17
CA ASP A 315 -26.29 18.91 -2.95
C ASP A 315 -27.70 19.03 -3.57
N ALA A 316 -28.43 20.08 -3.17
CA ALA A 316 -29.79 20.36 -3.63
C ALA A 316 -29.90 20.62 -5.15
N THR A 317 -28.79 20.93 -5.82
CA THR A 317 -28.74 21.14 -7.27
C THR A 317 -28.52 19.83 -8.05
N ARG A 318 -28.50 18.69 -7.37
CA ARG A 318 -28.34 17.38 -8.02
C ARG A 318 -29.57 17.01 -8.84
N THR A 319 -29.31 16.39 -9.97
CA THR A 319 -30.30 15.78 -10.85
C THR A 319 -30.18 14.26 -10.80
N ALA A 320 -31.19 13.54 -11.29
CA ALA A 320 -31.17 12.08 -11.35
C ALA A 320 -30.02 11.51 -12.22
N THR A 321 -29.52 12.32 -13.16
CA THR A 321 -28.41 11.97 -14.06
C THR A 321 -27.04 12.34 -13.52
N ASP A 322 -26.96 13.07 -12.41
CA ASP A 322 -25.67 13.41 -11.81
C ASP A 322 -25.00 12.16 -11.20
N PRO A 323 -23.67 11.99 -11.39
CA PRO A 323 -22.90 10.92 -10.74
C PRO A 323 -23.12 10.91 -9.24
N ASP A 324 -23.32 9.74 -8.65
CA ASP A 324 -23.58 9.55 -7.23
C ASP A 324 -22.30 9.13 -6.48
N PRO A 325 -21.74 9.99 -5.60
CA PRO A 325 -20.49 9.70 -4.92
C PRO A 325 -20.59 8.52 -3.93
N THR A 326 -21.79 8.03 -3.61
CA THR A 326 -21.98 6.87 -2.74
C THR A 326 -22.06 5.54 -3.51
N GLN A 327 -21.84 5.55 -4.83
CA GLN A 327 -21.90 4.37 -5.70
C GLN A 327 -20.56 4.16 -6.43
N GLN A 328 -20.25 2.93 -6.83
CA GLN A 328 -19.04 2.65 -7.63
C GLN A 328 -19.19 3.22 -9.05
N ALA A 329 -18.09 3.36 -9.79
CA ALA A 329 -18.12 3.81 -11.18
C ALA A 329 -17.71 2.67 -12.14
N PRO A 330 -18.46 2.42 -13.23
CA PRO A 330 -18.09 1.36 -14.17
C PRO A 330 -16.76 1.64 -14.88
N PHE A 331 -16.02 0.57 -15.17
CA PHE A 331 -14.99 0.63 -16.22
C PHE A 331 -15.65 0.81 -17.58
N GLU A 332 -14.96 1.49 -18.49
CA GLU A 332 -15.43 1.73 -19.85
C GLU A 332 -14.43 1.23 -20.88
N VAL A 333 -14.92 0.82 -22.05
CA VAL A 333 -14.06 0.53 -23.20
C VAL A 333 -13.27 1.79 -23.58
N GLY A 334 -11.96 1.65 -23.74
CA GLY A 334 -11.02 2.76 -23.96
C GLY A 334 -10.36 3.30 -22.70
N ASP A 335 -10.72 2.81 -21.50
CA ASP A 335 -9.95 3.12 -20.30
C ASP A 335 -8.58 2.48 -20.35
N PHE A 336 -7.56 3.23 -19.95
CA PHE A 336 -6.25 2.65 -19.68
C PHE A 336 -6.23 2.14 -18.24
N ILE A 337 -5.96 0.85 -18.06
CA ILE A 337 -5.87 0.22 -16.74
C ILE A 337 -4.48 -0.38 -16.52
N SER A 338 -4.05 -0.38 -15.27
CA SER A 338 -2.98 -1.24 -14.77
C SER A 338 -3.62 -2.31 -13.88
N TYR A 339 -3.19 -3.56 -14.01
CA TYR A 339 -3.75 -4.69 -13.26
C TYR A 339 -2.64 -5.53 -12.65
N SER A 340 -2.99 -6.28 -11.60
CA SER A 340 -2.10 -7.20 -10.89
C SER A 340 -2.91 -8.38 -10.38
N GLY A 341 -2.36 -9.60 -10.52
CA GLY A 341 -3.07 -10.82 -10.21
C GLY A 341 -2.27 -12.11 -10.35
N THR A 342 -3.00 -13.21 -10.25
CA THR A 342 -2.50 -14.58 -10.39
C THR A 342 -2.83 -15.09 -11.80
N LEU A 343 -1.86 -15.63 -12.52
CA LEU A 343 -2.08 -16.19 -13.86
C LEU A 343 -2.70 -17.59 -13.74
N PHE A 344 -3.85 -17.80 -14.38
CA PHE A 344 -4.52 -19.09 -14.46
C PHE A 344 -4.58 -19.58 -15.89
N LYS A 345 -4.29 -20.88 -16.06
CA LYS A 345 -4.54 -21.55 -17.33
C LYS A 345 -6.03 -21.71 -17.55
N SER A 346 -6.47 -21.47 -18.78
CA SER A 346 -7.84 -21.80 -19.16
C SER A 346 -8.12 -23.30 -18.98
N ALA A 347 -9.25 -23.63 -18.36
CA ALA A 347 -9.73 -25.01 -18.26
C ALA A 347 -10.26 -25.56 -19.61
N THR A 348 -10.57 -24.67 -20.56
CA THR A 348 -11.07 -25.02 -21.89
C THR A 348 -9.95 -24.86 -22.93
N SER A 349 -9.58 -25.96 -23.57
CA SER A 349 -8.56 -25.99 -24.63
C SER A 349 -8.92 -24.99 -25.74
N GLY A 350 -7.98 -24.09 -26.07
CA GLY A 350 -8.15 -23.05 -27.10
C GLY A 350 -8.77 -21.74 -26.62
N SER A 351 -9.21 -21.64 -25.35
CA SER A 351 -9.54 -20.35 -24.74
C SER A 351 -8.29 -19.71 -24.10
N PRO A 352 -8.21 -18.36 -24.03
CA PRO A 352 -7.02 -17.69 -23.50
C PRO A 352 -6.85 -17.93 -22.00
N ASP A 353 -5.61 -18.01 -21.55
CA ASP A 353 -5.28 -17.89 -20.13
C ASP A 353 -5.73 -16.51 -19.61
N PHE A 354 -5.96 -16.41 -18.31
CA PHE A 354 -6.50 -15.18 -17.70
C PHE A 354 -5.77 -14.79 -16.43
N ILE A 355 -5.80 -13.51 -16.13
CA ILE A 355 -5.30 -12.95 -14.87
C ILE A 355 -6.46 -12.87 -13.89
N SER A 356 -6.36 -13.61 -12.79
CA SER A 356 -7.23 -13.46 -11.62
C SER A 356 -6.73 -12.28 -10.80
N ALA A 357 -7.33 -11.11 -11.03
CA ALA A 357 -6.84 -9.84 -10.51
C ALA A 357 -7.33 -9.57 -9.08
N HIS A 358 -6.40 -9.22 -8.19
CA HIS A 358 -6.68 -8.70 -6.85
C HIS A 358 -6.67 -7.17 -6.81
N THR A 359 -6.04 -6.54 -7.81
CA THR A 359 -5.89 -5.08 -7.91
C THR A 359 -6.02 -4.63 -9.36
N ILE A 360 -6.79 -3.56 -9.59
CA ILE A 360 -6.91 -2.87 -10.88
C ILE A 360 -6.97 -1.36 -10.60
N GLU A 361 -6.09 -0.60 -11.23
CA GLU A 361 -6.09 0.86 -11.24
C GLU A 361 -6.44 1.39 -12.63
N ALA A 362 -7.54 2.13 -12.75
CA ALA A 362 -7.86 2.89 -13.96
C ALA A 362 -7.21 4.27 -13.96
N ASN A 363 -6.58 4.65 -15.07
CA ASN A 363 -6.10 6.01 -15.30
C ASN A 363 -7.27 6.97 -15.62
N VAL A 364 -8.14 7.16 -14.64
CA VAL A 364 -9.32 8.04 -14.67
C VAL A 364 -9.28 8.92 -13.43
N GLY A 365 -9.53 10.22 -13.60
CA GLY A 365 -9.52 11.21 -12.53
C GLY A 365 -10.92 11.45 -11.95
N ILE A 366 -11.39 10.57 -11.06
CA ILE A 366 -12.70 10.73 -10.40
C ILE A 366 -12.51 11.36 -9.03
N TYR A 367 -12.96 12.60 -8.87
CA TYR A 367 -12.88 13.34 -7.61
C TYR A 367 -14.25 13.42 -6.95
N THR A 368 -14.30 13.36 -5.62
CA THR A 368 -15.51 13.68 -4.87
C THR A 368 -15.52 15.18 -4.58
N GLN A 369 -16.68 15.72 -4.18
CA GLN A 369 -16.79 17.14 -3.87
C GLN A 369 -15.79 17.51 -2.76
N PRO A 370 -14.79 18.38 -3.03
CA PRO A 370 -13.74 18.61 -2.05
C PRO A 370 -14.25 19.24 -0.75
N GLY A 371 -13.73 18.77 0.38
CA GLY A 371 -14.16 19.13 1.72
C GLY A 371 -15.43 18.42 2.20
N THR A 372 -15.86 17.33 1.56
CA THR A 372 -17.11 16.63 1.88
C THR A 372 -16.98 15.12 1.82
N GLN A 373 -17.86 14.41 2.51
CA GLN A 373 -17.97 12.95 2.45
C GLN A 373 -19.06 12.51 1.44
N PRO A 374 -18.92 11.32 0.80
CA PRO A 374 -17.80 10.39 0.96
C PRO A 374 -16.52 10.86 0.26
N SER A 375 -15.38 10.48 0.81
CA SER A 375 -14.07 10.55 0.16
C SER A 375 -13.47 9.15 0.11
N TYR A 376 -12.77 8.79 -0.96
CA TYR A 376 -12.08 7.50 -1.05
C TYR A 376 -10.58 7.69 -1.08
N LEU A 377 -9.87 6.66 -0.65
CA LEU A 377 -8.42 6.65 -0.54
C LEU A 377 -7.91 5.40 -1.24
N SER A 378 -6.68 5.45 -1.72
CA SER A 378 -5.89 4.26 -2.04
C SER A 378 -4.48 4.43 -1.50
N ILE A 379 -3.82 3.32 -1.18
CA ILE A 379 -2.43 3.32 -0.73
C ILE A 379 -1.57 2.67 -1.82
N GLY A 380 -0.47 3.33 -2.15
CA GLY A 380 0.56 2.83 -3.04
C GLY A 380 1.73 2.24 -2.25
N GLU A 381 2.94 2.63 -2.62
CA GLU A 381 4.18 2.21 -1.97
C GLU A 381 4.29 2.80 -0.55
N PHE A 382 4.63 1.97 0.44
CA PHE A 382 4.96 2.47 1.78
C PHE A 382 5.84 1.51 2.57
N GLY A 383 6.60 2.08 3.50
CA GLY A 383 7.48 1.36 4.41
C GLY A 383 7.78 2.20 5.64
N VAL A 384 8.08 1.50 6.74
CA VAL A 384 8.41 2.09 8.03
C VAL A 384 9.66 1.44 8.58
N GLY A 385 10.57 2.22 9.14
CA GLY A 385 11.74 1.67 9.79
C GLY A 385 11.43 1.13 11.18
N THR A 386 12.23 0.17 11.61
CA THR A 386 12.09 -0.44 12.92
C THR A 386 12.65 0.48 14.00
N ALA A 387 12.10 0.35 15.20
CA ALA A 387 12.28 1.29 16.28
C ALA A 387 13.55 1.08 17.12
N ASP A 388 14.61 0.52 16.54
CA ASP A 388 15.85 0.29 17.28
C ASP A 388 16.40 1.65 17.75
N PRO A 389 16.40 1.94 19.06
CA PRO A 389 16.85 3.23 19.56
C PRO A 389 18.37 3.25 19.78
N ALA A 390 19.04 2.10 19.66
CA ALA A 390 20.43 1.94 20.01
C ALA A 390 21.33 2.11 18.77
N ALA A 391 22.36 2.97 18.90
CA ALA A 391 23.41 3.10 17.89
C ALA A 391 24.35 1.88 17.80
N THR A 392 24.11 0.85 18.62
CA THR A 392 24.94 -0.35 18.71
C THR A 392 24.03 -1.56 18.87
N ALA A 393 24.21 -2.54 18.00
CA ALA A 393 23.48 -3.80 18.01
C ALA A 393 23.80 -4.60 19.28
N ILE A 394 22.97 -5.59 19.58
CA ILE A 394 23.10 -6.48 20.75
C ILE A 394 24.46 -7.23 20.79
N GLY A 395 25.08 -7.47 19.63
CA GLY A 395 26.41 -8.05 19.49
C GLY A 395 27.57 -7.06 19.58
N GLY A 396 27.30 -5.79 19.90
CA GLY A 396 28.31 -4.73 20.03
C GLY A 396 28.74 -4.08 18.70
N ALA A 397 28.19 -4.52 17.56
CA ALA A 397 28.45 -3.90 16.26
C ALA A 397 27.75 -2.53 16.17
N ALA A 398 28.43 -1.55 15.57
CA ALA A 398 27.82 -0.24 15.33
C ALA A 398 26.76 -0.35 14.22
N GLN A 399 25.61 0.27 14.42
CA GLN A 399 24.48 0.20 13.49
C GLN A 399 23.87 1.57 13.21
N GLU A 400 23.29 1.72 12.02
CA GLU A 400 22.40 2.81 11.66
C GLU A 400 20.96 2.43 11.98
N THR A 401 20.32 3.21 12.84
CA THR A 401 18.91 3.05 13.22
C THR A 401 18.00 3.81 12.25
N GLN A 402 16.82 3.25 11.95
CA GLN A 402 15.94 3.76 10.90
C GLN A 402 14.61 4.29 11.47
N ASP A 403 14.59 5.50 12.03
CA ASP A 403 13.34 6.21 12.34
C ASP A 403 12.78 6.90 11.08
N ARG A 404 12.35 6.09 10.10
CA ARG A 404 11.94 6.55 8.77
C ARG A 404 10.54 6.07 8.43
N ILE A 405 9.81 6.89 7.69
CA ILE A 405 8.59 6.46 7.00
C ILE A 405 8.57 7.03 5.59
N PHE A 406 8.12 6.22 4.65
CA PHE A 406 7.65 6.71 3.37
C PHE A 406 6.29 6.08 3.08
N LEU A 407 5.39 6.86 2.51
CA LEU A 407 4.07 6.39 2.12
C LEU A 407 3.55 7.24 0.97
N GLU A 408 2.99 6.58 -0.03
CA GLU A 408 2.17 7.17 -1.07
C GLU A 408 0.71 6.76 -0.87
N ALA A 409 -0.19 7.74 -0.91
CA ALA A 409 -1.63 7.53 -0.97
C ALA A 409 -2.24 8.45 -2.03
N SER A 410 -3.42 8.09 -2.52
CA SER A 410 -4.28 8.97 -3.31
C SER A 410 -5.57 9.24 -2.57
N THR A 411 -6.18 10.40 -2.81
CA THR A 411 -7.49 10.76 -2.29
C THR A 411 -8.39 11.38 -3.35
N THR A 412 -9.69 11.11 -3.26
CA THR A 412 -10.70 11.77 -4.09
C THR A 412 -11.07 13.16 -3.57
N ASP A 413 -10.77 13.49 -2.30
CA ASP A 413 -10.97 14.80 -1.69
C ASP A 413 -9.64 15.53 -1.54
N ILE A 414 -9.34 16.35 -2.54
CA ILE A 414 -8.06 17.06 -2.61
C ILE A 414 -7.89 18.17 -1.56
N LYS A 415 -8.99 18.62 -0.96
CA LYS A 415 -9.02 19.84 -0.12
C LYS A 415 -8.77 19.52 1.35
N THR A 416 -9.23 18.36 1.83
CA THR A 416 -8.95 17.94 3.21
C THR A 416 -7.60 17.24 3.35
N PRO A 417 -6.89 17.47 4.46
CA PRO A 417 -5.70 16.71 4.77
C PRO A 417 -5.96 15.21 4.86
N VAL A 418 -4.95 14.43 4.51
CA VAL A 418 -4.87 13.00 4.76
C VAL A 418 -3.97 12.76 5.97
N ASP A 419 -4.42 11.90 6.88
CA ASP A 419 -3.73 11.52 8.11
C ASP A 419 -3.33 10.05 8.10
N ILE A 420 -2.15 9.75 8.64
CA ILE A 420 -1.62 8.38 8.73
C ILE A 420 -1.61 7.96 10.20
N TYR A 421 -2.04 6.74 10.48
CA TYR A 421 -2.05 6.13 11.79
C TYR A 421 -1.39 4.75 11.78
N LEU A 422 -0.59 4.47 12.79
CA LEU A 422 -0.20 3.10 13.14
C LEU A 422 -1.34 2.48 13.95
N ILE A 423 -1.76 1.26 13.60
CA ILE A 423 -2.86 0.58 14.29
C ILE A 423 -2.27 -0.32 15.37
N ASP A 424 -2.28 0.16 16.62
CA ASP A 424 -1.86 -0.64 17.77
C ASP A 424 -3.00 -1.61 18.13
N VAL A 425 -2.68 -2.90 18.25
CA VAL A 425 -3.65 -3.96 18.56
C VAL A 425 -3.35 -4.55 19.92
N ASN A 426 -4.36 -4.60 20.80
CA ASN A 426 -4.20 -5.22 22.11
C ASN A 426 -3.90 -6.74 21.95
N PRO A 427 -2.80 -7.25 22.51
CA PRO A 427 -2.38 -8.65 22.33
C PRO A 427 -3.37 -9.69 22.86
N SER A 428 -4.17 -9.33 23.86
CA SER A 428 -5.20 -10.23 24.41
C SER A 428 -6.53 -10.01 23.71
N THR A 429 -7.07 -8.80 23.76
CA THR A 429 -8.48 -8.53 23.39
C THR A 429 -8.70 -8.23 21.91
N GLY A 430 -7.64 -7.87 21.17
CA GLY A 430 -7.75 -7.46 19.76
C GLY A 430 -8.29 -6.04 19.58
N ALA A 431 -8.50 -5.30 20.67
CA ALA A 431 -8.94 -3.91 20.60
C ALA A 431 -7.89 -3.06 19.86
N GLN A 432 -8.34 -2.32 18.85
CA GLN A 432 -7.49 -1.44 18.05
C GLN A 432 -7.50 -0.01 18.59
N THR A 433 -6.33 0.62 18.65
CA THR A 433 -6.14 2.06 18.89
C THR A 433 -5.30 2.66 17.78
N ASN A 434 -5.68 3.81 17.26
CA ASN A 434 -5.03 4.43 16.10
C ASN A 434 -4.08 5.52 16.55
N ARG A 435 -2.78 5.30 16.42
CA ARG A 435 -1.75 6.26 16.79
C ARG A 435 -1.35 7.13 15.60
N TRP A 436 -1.64 8.41 15.69
CA TRP A 436 -1.39 9.37 14.61
C TRP A 436 0.10 9.64 14.40
N VAL A 437 0.58 9.67 13.16
CA VAL A 437 2.02 9.84 12.83
C VAL A 437 2.29 10.95 11.83
N THR A 438 1.31 11.80 11.52
CA THR A 438 1.48 12.96 10.63
C THR A 438 1.18 14.30 11.30
N PRO A 439 1.70 14.60 12.51
CA PRO A 439 1.60 15.95 13.07
C PRO A 439 2.44 16.97 12.28
N PHE A 440 2.37 18.25 12.65
CA PHE A 440 3.07 19.32 11.94
C PHE A 440 4.58 19.07 11.87
N GLU A 441 5.16 18.48 12.91
CA GLU A 441 6.57 18.13 12.97
C GLU A 441 6.96 17.12 11.90
N MET A 442 6.01 16.32 11.40
CA MET A 442 6.25 15.34 10.33
C MET A 442 6.00 15.89 8.93
N THR A 443 5.03 16.79 8.78
CA THR A 443 4.55 17.21 7.44
C THR A 443 4.86 18.66 7.09
N GLY A 444 5.10 19.51 8.08
CA GLY A 444 5.24 20.95 7.94
C GLY A 444 3.94 21.66 7.52
N GLU A 445 2.79 20.97 7.59
CA GLU A 445 1.48 21.50 7.23
C GLU A 445 0.62 21.82 8.45
N CYS A 446 -0.35 22.73 8.29
CA CYS A 446 -1.25 23.15 9.36
C CYS A 446 -0.48 23.55 10.62
N ASP A 447 0.38 24.56 10.48
CA ASP A 447 1.24 25.07 11.54
C ASP A 447 0.41 25.68 12.67
N PRO A 448 0.42 25.08 13.88
CA PRO A 448 -0.34 25.61 15.01
C PRO A 448 0.17 26.99 15.48
N ALA A 449 1.45 27.32 15.25
CA ALA A 449 2.02 28.61 15.63
C ALA A 449 1.59 29.76 14.69
N ALA A 450 1.30 29.45 13.42
CA ALA A 450 0.79 30.40 12.43
C ALA A 450 -0.75 30.53 12.45
N GLY A 451 -1.43 29.70 13.24
CA GLY A 451 -2.89 29.56 13.23
C GLY A 451 -3.36 28.54 12.18
N LEU A 452 -4.38 27.77 12.55
CA LEU A 452 -4.90 26.70 11.70
C LEU A 452 -5.91 27.24 10.69
N ALA A 453 -5.65 27.02 9.40
CA ALA A 453 -6.63 27.28 8.34
C ALA A 453 -7.88 26.42 8.54
N ALA A 454 -9.03 26.87 8.02
CA ALA A 454 -10.28 26.09 8.12
C ALA A 454 -10.17 24.68 7.50
N SER A 455 -9.35 24.51 6.46
CA SER A 455 -9.05 23.20 5.85
C SER A 455 -8.32 22.24 6.78
N CYS A 456 -7.63 22.74 7.82
CA CYS A 456 -6.94 21.91 8.80
C CYS A 456 -7.90 21.20 9.77
N LEU A 457 -9.18 21.59 9.80
CA LEU A 457 -10.22 21.02 10.66
C LEU A 457 -9.82 20.97 12.15
N GLY A 458 -9.12 22.01 12.61
CA GLY A 458 -8.76 22.18 14.02
C GLY A 458 -7.57 21.33 14.50
N ALA A 459 -6.91 20.57 13.61
CA ALA A 459 -5.71 19.80 13.95
C ALA A 459 -4.49 20.27 13.16
N SER A 460 -3.30 20.11 13.75
CA SER A 460 -2.04 20.37 13.05
C SER A 460 -1.71 19.26 12.05
N GLY A 461 -0.64 19.42 11.26
CA GLY A 461 -0.15 18.37 10.38
C GLY A 461 -1.14 17.92 9.31
N GLY A 462 -1.01 16.65 8.92
CA GLY A 462 -1.70 16.05 7.77
C GLY A 462 -1.01 16.42 6.45
N ILE A 463 -1.53 15.87 5.36
CA ILE A 463 -1.00 16.08 4.01
C ILE A 463 -2.13 16.58 3.10
N THR A 464 -2.05 17.82 2.62
CA THR A 464 -3.08 18.43 1.77
C THR A 464 -2.66 18.40 0.31
N THR A 465 -3.30 17.52 -0.47
CA THR A 465 -2.86 17.23 -1.86
C THR A 465 -3.13 18.38 -2.83
N GLN A 466 -4.13 19.22 -2.57
CA GLN A 466 -4.44 20.40 -3.40
C GLN A 466 -3.29 21.40 -3.50
N ASN A 467 -2.47 21.55 -2.44
CA ASN A 467 -1.51 22.64 -2.34
C ASN A 467 -0.13 22.29 -2.91
N LEU A 468 0.16 21.01 -3.14
CA LEU A 468 1.51 20.51 -3.37
C LEU A 468 1.53 19.43 -4.46
N GLY A 469 2.62 19.40 -5.24
CA GLY A 469 2.86 18.38 -6.27
C GLY A 469 2.15 18.63 -7.61
N ALA A 470 2.54 17.86 -8.62
CA ALA A 470 1.97 17.96 -9.98
C ALA A 470 0.66 17.17 -10.16
N GLN A 471 0.34 16.27 -9.22
CA GLN A 471 -0.87 15.46 -9.24
C GLN A 471 -1.72 15.80 -8.01
N PRO A 472 -2.91 16.41 -8.19
CA PRO A 472 -3.66 17.03 -7.09
C PRO A 472 -4.28 16.02 -6.11
N GLN A 473 -4.29 14.73 -6.44
CA GLN A 473 -4.83 13.65 -5.62
C GLN A 473 -3.79 12.95 -4.74
N ARG A 474 -2.48 13.13 -4.99
CA ARG A 474 -1.45 12.29 -4.36
C ARG A 474 -0.94 12.91 -3.05
N ALA A 475 -1.06 12.16 -1.96
CA ALA A 475 -0.41 12.43 -0.68
C ALA A 475 0.86 11.58 -0.56
N ARG A 476 2.01 12.22 -0.38
CA ARG A 476 3.32 11.57 -0.26
C ARG A 476 4.07 12.08 0.96
N ILE A 477 4.38 11.19 1.87
CA ILE A 477 5.37 11.45 2.93
C ILE A 477 6.65 10.67 2.63
N ARG A 478 7.79 11.36 2.78
CA ARG A 478 9.13 10.76 2.70
C ARG A 478 9.97 11.38 3.82
N ALA A 479 9.75 10.92 5.05
CA ALA A 479 10.45 11.40 6.23
C ALA A 479 11.67 10.51 6.48
N ALA A 480 12.84 10.95 6.01
CA ALA A 480 14.10 10.22 6.18
C ALA A 480 14.55 10.10 7.65
N LYS A 481 14.07 11.00 8.51
CA LYS A 481 14.16 10.92 9.97
C LYS A 481 12.86 11.47 10.56
N ALA A 482 12.28 10.79 11.52
CA ALA A 482 11.13 11.25 12.30
C ALA A 482 11.58 11.77 13.67
N PRO A 483 10.76 12.60 14.34
CA PRO A 483 10.97 12.90 15.76
C PRO A 483 11.01 11.60 16.59
N ALA A 484 11.97 11.52 17.51
CA ALA A 484 12.18 10.33 18.33
C ALA A 484 10.90 9.94 19.09
N GLY A 485 10.58 8.64 19.10
CA GLY A 485 9.39 8.12 19.77
C GLY A 485 8.10 8.17 18.91
N LEU A 486 8.06 8.93 17.80
CA LEU A 486 6.84 9.06 17.03
C LEU A 486 6.51 7.81 16.20
N LEU A 487 7.53 7.21 15.60
CA LEU A 487 7.43 5.98 14.81
C LEU A 487 7.83 4.71 15.59
N SER A 488 8.20 4.86 16.87
CA SER A 488 8.64 3.73 17.69
C SER A 488 7.56 2.65 17.78
N GLN A 489 7.94 1.39 17.97
CA GLN A 489 6.98 0.28 17.98
C GLN A 489 6.07 0.24 16.72
N PRO A 490 6.62 0.14 15.50
CA PRO A 490 5.78 0.11 14.30
C PRO A 490 4.88 -1.13 14.28
N THR A 491 3.68 -0.93 13.75
CA THR A 491 2.58 -1.92 13.77
C THR A 491 2.56 -2.73 12.48
N ARG A 492 1.90 -3.90 12.49
CA ARG A 492 1.74 -4.72 11.28
C ARG A 492 0.93 -3.97 10.22
N THR A 493 -0.07 -3.22 10.67
CA THR A 493 -1.03 -2.53 9.80
C THR A 493 -1.01 -1.03 10.07
N LEU A 494 -1.24 -0.26 9.03
CA LEU A 494 -1.46 1.18 9.12
C LEU A 494 -2.82 1.56 8.52
N ARG A 495 -3.27 2.74 8.89
CA ARG A 495 -4.50 3.35 8.39
C ARG A 495 -4.17 4.70 7.80
N VAL A 496 -4.71 4.97 6.63
CA VAL A 496 -4.79 6.31 6.05
C VAL A 496 -6.23 6.77 6.18
N VAL A 497 -6.45 7.98 6.67
CA VAL A 497 -7.78 8.54 6.93
C VAL A 497 -7.87 9.94 6.31
N ALA A 498 -8.95 10.21 5.59
CA ALA A 498 -9.27 11.56 5.16
C ALA A 498 -9.78 12.33 6.37
N ARG A 499 -9.19 13.49 6.67
CA ARG A 499 -9.52 14.25 7.89
C ARG A 499 -10.99 14.68 7.96
N SER A 500 -11.68 14.76 6.82
CA SER A 500 -13.13 14.98 6.75
C SER A 500 -13.96 13.83 7.32
N MET A 501 -13.39 12.63 7.49
CA MET A 501 -13.99 11.51 8.22
C MET A 501 -13.78 11.69 9.72
N CYS A 502 -12.52 11.76 10.15
CA CYS A 502 -12.14 11.90 11.55
C CYS A 502 -10.90 12.79 11.69
N ALA A 503 -10.99 13.84 12.52
CA ALA A 503 -9.85 14.70 12.81
C ALA A 503 -8.96 14.11 13.91
N PRO A 504 -7.62 14.13 13.77
CA PRO A 504 -6.69 13.60 14.77
C PRO A 504 -6.70 14.43 16.05
N GLN A 505 -6.25 13.83 17.16
CA GLN A 505 -6.01 14.52 18.42
C GLN A 505 -4.50 14.73 18.66
N LEU A 506 -4.13 15.76 19.43
CA LEU A 506 -2.75 16.01 19.87
C LEU A 506 -2.42 15.25 21.16
N SER A 507 -2.69 13.96 21.19
CA SER A 507 -2.47 13.10 22.36
C SER A 507 -2.11 11.68 21.94
N LEU A 508 -1.40 10.96 22.82
CA LEU A 508 -1.10 9.54 22.57
C LEU A 508 -2.37 8.68 22.59
N SER A 509 -3.28 8.97 23.52
CA SER A 509 -4.62 8.38 23.55
C SER A 509 -5.50 9.06 22.51
N GLN A 510 -5.98 8.30 21.54
CA GLN A 510 -6.75 8.77 20.40
C GLN A 510 -8.21 8.32 20.50
N THR A 511 -8.76 8.23 21.72
CA THR A 511 -10.09 7.65 21.96
C THR A 511 -11.22 8.32 21.16
N ALA A 512 -11.16 9.64 20.94
CA ALA A 512 -12.20 10.29 20.13
C ALA A 512 -12.07 9.89 18.65
N VAL A 513 -10.84 9.72 18.15
CA VAL A 513 -10.57 9.23 16.79
C VAL A 513 -10.95 7.76 16.67
N ASP A 514 -10.61 6.92 17.64
CA ASP A 514 -10.99 5.51 17.66
C ASP A 514 -12.52 5.35 17.64
N ASN A 515 -13.23 6.09 18.50
CA ASN A 515 -14.69 6.13 18.50
C ASN A 515 -15.25 6.67 17.17
N CYS A 516 -14.62 7.71 16.61
CA CYS A 516 -15.02 8.26 15.32
C CYS A 516 -14.87 7.23 14.20
N ILE A 517 -13.71 6.57 14.09
CA ILE A 517 -13.43 5.53 13.08
C ILE A 517 -14.38 4.35 13.25
N GLN A 518 -14.63 3.89 14.48
CA GLN A 518 -15.57 2.80 14.77
C GLN A 518 -17.03 3.15 14.44
N ASN A 519 -17.42 4.43 14.54
CA ASN A 519 -18.77 4.87 14.18
C ASN A 519 -18.89 5.18 12.69
N ALA A 520 -17.86 5.76 12.09
CA ALA A 520 -17.81 6.12 10.69
C ALA A 520 -17.59 4.89 9.79
N SER A 521 -17.05 3.78 10.30
CA SER A 521 -17.09 2.47 9.63
C SER A 521 -18.51 1.92 9.40
N ARG A 522 -19.54 2.57 9.96
CA ARG A 522 -20.95 2.31 9.65
C ARG A 522 -21.46 3.08 8.43
N LEU A 523 -20.70 4.05 7.90
CA LEU A 523 -20.96 4.69 6.61
C LEU A 523 -20.43 3.80 5.48
N THR A 524 -21.06 2.64 5.31
CA THR A 524 -20.77 1.74 4.19
C THR A 524 -21.46 2.26 2.94
N VAL A 525 -20.68 2.62 1.93
CA VAL A 525 -21.12 3.11 0.62
C VAL A 525 -20.41 2.32 -0.48
N ALA A 526 -20.71 2.60 -1.75
CA ALA A 526 -20.03 2.01 -2.90
C ALA A 526 -19.92 0.47 -2.78
N ASN A 527 -21.06 -0.16 -2.53
CA ASN A 527 -21.22 -1.60 -2.32
C ASN A 527 -20.44 -2.14 -1.10
N GLY A 528 -20.61 -1.49 0.06
CA GLY A 528 -20.15 -2.01 1.36
C GLY A 528 -18.77 -1.51 1.82
N LEU A 529 -18.12 -0.62 1.06
CA LEU A 529 -16.83 -0.02 1.42
C LEU A 529 -17.00 1.06 2.50
N THR A 530 -16.06 1.17 3.42
CA THR A 530 -16.02 2.32 4.33
C THR A 530 -15.35 3.50 3.62
N ALA A 531 -16.09 4.58 3.38
CA ALA A 531 -15.50 5.81 2.88
C ALA A 531 -14.64 6.50 3.95
N GLY A 532 -13.62 7.22 3.50
CA GLY A 532 -12.78 8.08 4.33
C GLY A 532 -11.56 7.38 4.93
N GLN A 533 -11.37 6.09 4.70
CA GLN A 533 -10.20 5.36 5.18
C GLN A 533 -9.68 4.32 4.18
N TYR A 534 -8.42 3.95 4.37
CA TYR A 534 -7.80 2.77 3.78
C TYR A 534 -6.91 2.10 4.84
N VAL A 535 -7.01 0.78 5.00
CA VAL A 535 -6.19 0.00 5.94
C VAL A 535 -5.32 -0.98 5.17
N ALA A 536 -4.02 -1.02 5.42
CA ALA A 536 -3.11 -1.93 4.73
C ALA A 536 -2.03 -2.50 5.67
N PRO A 537 -1.61 -3.76 5.48
CA PRO A 537 -0.43 -4.30 6.15
C PRO A 537 0.85 -3.67 5.58
N VAL A 538 1.83 -3.44 6.44
CA VAL A 538 3.16 -2.91 6.10
C VAL A 538 3.99 -3.97 5.40
N PHE A 539 4.26 -3.77 4.12
CA PHE A 539 5.06 -4.68 3.30
C PHE A 539 6.57 -4.48 3.47
N GLU A 540 7.01 -3.29 3.88
CA GLU A 540 8.43 -2.97 4.04
C GLU A 540 8.74 -2.47 5.45
N PHE A 541 9.48 -3.28 6.19
CA PHE A 541 10.12 -2.89 7.44
C PHE A 541 11.60 -2.63 7.18
N ILE A 542 12.06 -1.41 7.47
CA ILE A 542 13.46 -1.03 7.26
C ILE A 542 14.23 -1.32 8.56
N PHE A 543 14.99 -2.41 8.57
CA PHE A 543 15.77 -2.84 9.73
C PHE A 543 17.08 -2.03 9.90
N PRO A 544 17.72 -2.09 11.07
CA PRO A 544 19.03 -1.49 11.27
C PRO A 544 20.08 -2.16 10.38
N GLU A 545 21.04 -1.36 9.91
CA GLU A 545 22.13 -1.85 9.06
C GLU A 545 23.49 -1.51 9.68
N GLY A 546 24.53 -2.30 9.34
CA GLY A 546 25.90 -2.01 9.79
C GLY A 546 26.41 -0.68 9.21
N VAL A 547 27.10 0.12 10.03
CA VAL A 547 27.56 1.46 9.61
C VAL A 547 28.66 1.43 8.54
N LYS A 548 29.40 0.33 8.42
CA LYS A 548 30.46 0.16 7.42
C LYS A 548 30.41 -1.21 6.76
N PRO A 549 30.69 -1.29 5.45
CA PRO A 549 30.91 -2.57 4.79
C PRO A 549 32.00 -3.39 5.48
N GLY A 550 31.72 -4.65 5.78
CA GLY A 550 32.63 -5.56 6.48
C GLY A 550 32.47 -5.61 7.99
N ASP A 551 31.65 -4.72 8.59
CA ASP A 551 31.21 -4.89 9.98
C ASP A 551 30.38 -6.18 10.13
N PRO A 552 30.32 -6.78 11.34
CA PRO A 552 29.43 -7.91 11.59
C PRO A 552 28.00 -7.60 11.18
N VAL A 553 27.33 -8.56 10.55
CA VAL A 553 25.92 -8.44 10.18
C VAL A 553 25.10 -8.30 11.46
N VAL A 554 24.30 -7.23 11.54
CA VAL A 554 23.45 -6.96 12.70
C VAL A 554 22.14 -7.77 12.61
N PRO A 555 21.50 -8.10 13.74
CA PRO A 555 20.18 -8.71 13.73
C PRO A 555 19.11 -7.79 13.13
N ASN A 556 18.08 -8.41 12.55
CA ASN A 556 16.81 -7.76 12.33
C ASN A 556 16.11 -7.56 13.68
N ASP A 557 15.81 -6.31 14.02
CA ASP A 557 15.19 -5.89 15.27
C ASP A 557 13.67 -6.21 15.33
N PHE A 558 13.35 -7.49 15.45
CA PHE A 558 11.96 -7.95 15.58
C PHE A 558 11.39 -7.76 16.99
N TRP A 559 12.23 -7.59 18.01
CA TRP A 559 11.77 -7.47 19.41
C TRP A 559 11.19 -6.09 19.74
N HIS A 560 11.41 -5.09 18.89
CA HIS A 560 10.69 -3.82 18.92
C HIS A 560 9.42 -3.80 18.07
N LEU A 561 9.05 -4.91 17.41
CA LEU A 561 7.77 -5.06 16.70
C LEU A 561 6.72 -5.69 17.63
N PRO A 562 5.74 -4.91 18.16
CA PRO A 562 4.84 -5.41 19.21
C PRO A 562 3.98 -6.58 18.75
N PHE A 563 3.56 -6.59 17.49
CA PHE A 563 2.73 -7.65 16.91
C PHE A 563 3.47 -8.99 16.77
N ILE A 564 4.80 -8.97 16.68
CA ILE A 564 5.63 -10.18 16.70
C ILE A 564 5.89 -10.63 18.13
N ARG A 565 6.26 -9.68 19.00
CA ARG A 565 6.67 -9.96 20.38
C ARG A 565 5.51 -10.36 21.29
N ASN A 566 4.37 -9.72 21.15
CA ASN A 566 3.23 -9.89 22.04
C ASN A 566 2.06 -10.61 21.37
N GLY A 567 2.01 -10.65 20.03
CA GLY A 567 0.84 -11.09 19.29
C GLY A 567 -0.25 -10.02 19.21
N GLU A 568 -1.39 -10.38 18.63
CA GLU A 568 -2.53 -9.50 18.33
C GLU A 568 -3.83 -10.24 18.61
N GLY A 569 -4.57 -9.84 19.66
CA GLY A 569 -5.92 -10.33 19.94
C GLY A 569 -6.08 -11.82 20.16
N THR A 570 -5.17 -12.49 20.87
CA THR A 570 -5.20 -13.93 21.16
C THR A 570 -6.55 -14.50 21.64
N SER A 571 -7.40 -13.71 22.31
CA SER A 571 -8.73 -14.12 22.76
C SER A 571 -9.81 -14.03 21.67
N THR A 572 -9.46 -13.57 20.47
CA THR A 572 -10.35 -13.46 19.31
C THR A 572 -10.15 -14.66 18.36
N PRO A 573 -11.16 -15.00 17.54
CA PRO A 573 -11.03 -16.12 16.60
C PRO A 573 -9.87 -15.97 15.62
N THR A 574 -9.64 -14.75 15.10
CA THR A 574 -8.63 -14.44 14.08
C THR A 574 -7.31 -13.91 14.65
N GLY A 575 -7.23 -13.72 15.97
CA GLY A 575 -6.02 -13.20 16.60
C GLY A 575 -4.90 -14.24 16.68
N VAL A 576 -3.69 -13.77 16.97
CA VAL A 576 -2.48 -14.60 17.01
C VAL A 576 -1.65 -14.27 18.24
N GLY A 577 -0.93 -15.25 18.77
CA GLY A 577 0.02 -15.06 19.87
C GLY A 577 1.35 -14.46 19.43
N PRO A 578 2.30 -14.29 20.36
CA PRO A 578 3.70 -14.07 20.03
C PRO A 578 4.22 -15.13 19.05
N LEU A 579 5.19 -14.76 18.21
CA LEU A 579 5.88 -15.77 17.41
C LEU A 579 6.66 -16.73 18.30
N GLU A 580 6.47 -18.03 18.07
CA GLU A 580 7.12 -19.10 18.83
C GLU A 580 7.63 -20.20 17.88
N PRO A 581 8.95 -20.48 17.84
CA PRO A 581 10.03 -19.81 18.59
C PRO A 581 10.20 -18.33 18.18
N THR A 582 10.76 -17.52 19.09
CA THR A 582 11.05 -16.11 18.79
C THR A 582 12.11 -16.00 17.70
N PRO A 583 12.00 -15.05 16.76
CA PRO A 583 13.02 -14.80 15.75
C PRO A 583 14.21 -13.97 16.31
N TRP A 584 14.58 -14.13 17.58
CA TRP A 584 15.75 -13.51 18.22
C TRP A 584 16.23 -14.30 19.45
#